data_AF-F4N864-F1
#
_entry.id   AF-F4N864-F1
#
_cell.length_a   1.000
_cell.length_b   1.000
_cell.length_c   1.000
_cell.angle_alpha   90.00
_cell.angle_beta   90.00
_cell.angle_gamma   90.00
#
_symmetry.space_group_name_H-M   'P 1'
#
loop_
_entity.id
_entity.type
_entity.pdbx_description
1 polymer ?
#
loop_
_entity_poly.entity_id
_entity_poly.type
_entity_poly.pdbx_seq_one_letter_code
_entity_poly.pdbx_strand_id
1 'polypeptide(L)' 'MKDNEYQPPKVWTENNASGGVWSKINRPTAGARYEADLPVGKHPLQLYSMGTPNGQK' A
#
# COMPACT_ATOMS: atom_id res chain seq x y z
N MET A 1 5.75 34.39 18.75
CA MET A 1 6.56 33.60 17.81
C MET A 1 5.77 32.34 17.49
N LYS A 2 5.68 31.95 16.21
CA LYS A 2 4.91 30.79 15.72
C LYS A 2 5.76 29.51 15.84
N ASP A 3 6.10 29.11 17.06
CA ASP A 3 7.04 28.00 17.27
C ASP A 3 6.37 26.61 17.23
N ASN A 4 5.06 26.55 16.97
CA ASN A 4 4.26 25.31 16.88
C ASN A 4 3.81 24.96 15.45
N GLU A 5 4.36 25.63 14.42
CA GLU A 5 4.05 25.31 13.02
C GLU A 5 4.92 24.15 12.55
N TYR A 6 4.30 23.08 12.05
CA TYR A 6 5.02 21.90 11.56
C TYR A 6 6.04 22.28 10.49
N GLN A 7 7.31 21.91 10.74
CA GLN A 7 8.39 22.09 9.79
C GLN A 7 8.73 20.72 9.17
N PRO A 8 8.48 20.51 7.86
CA PRO A 8 8.87 19.26 7.23
C PRO A 8 10.39 19.10 7.22
N PRO A 9 10.91 17.87 7.39
CA PRO A 9 12.34 17.65 7.36
C PRO A 9 12.89 17.80 5.93
N LYS A 10 14.18 18.15 5.82
CA LYS A 10 14.90 18.24 4.53
C LYS A 10 14.91 16.91 3.77
N VAL A 11 14.93 15.80 4.49
CA VAL A 11 14.82 14.45 3.96
C VAL A 11 13.68 13.77 4.71
N TRP A 12 12.67 13.32 3.96
CA TRP A 12 11.56 12.59 4.53
C TRP A 12 12.00 11.21 5.01
N THR A 13 11.47 10.79 6.16
CA THR A 13 11.67 9.47 6.74
C THR A 13 10.32 8.86 7.06
N GLU A 14 10.18 7.55 6.85
CA GLU A 14 8.97 6.84 7.27
C GLU A 14 8.81 6.88 8.79
N ASN A 15 7.70 7.44 9.26
CA ASN A 15 7.33 7.45 10.67
C ASN A 15 6.11 6.53 10.85
N ASN A 16 6.31 5.39 11.50
CA ASN A 16 5.32 4.31 11.64
C ASN A 16 4.10 4.66 12.53
N ALA A 17 3.99 5.90 13.03
CA ALA A 17 2.98 6.29 14.02
C ALA A 17 1.60 6.65 13.44
N SER A 18 1.41 6.86 12.13
CA SER A 18 0.15 7.43 11.61
C SER A 18 -0.23 7.02 10.17
N GLY A 19 -0.67 5.77 9.96
CA GLY A 19 -1.12 5.28 8.64
C GLY A 19 -2.60 4.91 8.54
N GLY A 20 -3.39 5.09 9.60
CA GLY A 20 -4.81 4.69 9.63
C GLY A 20 -5.03 3.19 9.37
N VAL A 21 -6.21 2.84 8.83
CA VAL A 21 -6.61 1.44 8.53
C VAL A 21 -5.59 0.71 7.65
N TRP A 22 -4.92 1.44 6.75
CA TRP A 22 -3.98 0.89 5.76
C TRP A 22 -2.52 0.88 6.23
N SER A 23 -2.25 1.32 7.47
CA SER A 23 -0.89 1.35 8.06
C SER A 23 -0.14 0.02 7.97
N LYS A 24 -0.85 -1.11 8.00
CA LYS A 24 -0.26 -2.44 7.89
C LYS A 24 0.22 -2.79 6.47
N ILE A 25 -0.27 -2.08 5.45
CA ILE A 25 -0.02 -2.37 4.03
C ILE A 25 0.85 -1.29 3.38
N ASN A 26 0.69 0.00 3.70
CA ASN A 26 1.49 1.07 3.09
C ASN A 26 2.97 1.00 3.51
N ARG A 27 3.90 1.19 2.56
CA ARG A 27 5.37 1.28 2.77
C ARG A 27 6.00 2.14 1.66
N PRO A 28 7.17 2.78 1.89
CA PRO A 28 7.90 3.56 0.89
C PRO A 28 8.65 2.70 -0.13
N THR A 29 8.75 1.39 0.09
CA THR A 29 9.45 0.44 -0.79
C THR A 29 8.47 -0.55 -1.43
N ALA A 30 8.70 -0.87 -2.71
CA ALA A 30 8.00 -1.94 -3.42
C ALA A 30 8.64 -3.32 -3.17
N GLY A 31 7.98 -4.39 -3.65
CA GLY A 31 8.51 -5.77 -3.63
C GLY A 31 7.60 -6.79 -2.94
N ALA A 32 7.79 -8.07 -3.28
CA ALA A 32 7.12 -9.19 -2.61
C ALA A 32 7.56 -9.27 -1.14
N ARG A 33 6.61 -9.59 -0.25
CA ARG A 33 6.89 -9.79 1.19
C ARG A 33 6.99 -11.27 1.56
N TYR A 34 6.46 -12.12 0.71
CA TYR A 34 6.47 -13.56 0.84
C TYR A 34 6.27 -14.18 -0.55
N GLU A 35 6.73 -15.41 -0.70
CA GLU A 35 6.49 -16.21 -1.90
C GLU A 35 5.10 -16.84 -1.82
N ALA A 36 4.36 -16.79 -2.93
CA ALA A 36 3.06 -17.43 -3.04
C ALA A 36 2.71 -17.74 -4.50
N ASP A 37 2.31 -18.99 -4.74
CA ASP A 37 1.73 -19.40 -6.00
C ASP A 37 0.26 -18.96 -6.08
N LEU A 38 -0.12 -18.31 -7.18
CA LEU A 38 -1.51 -17.92 -7.42
C LEU A 38 -2.31 -19.12 -8.00
N PRO A 39 -3.55 -19.37 -7.53
CA PRO A 39 -4.37 -20.46 -8.04
C PRO A 39 -4.81 -20.18 -9.49
N VAL A 40 -4.71 -21.20 -10.35
CA VAL A 40 -5.07 -21.12 -11.78
C VAL A 40 -6.22 -22.06 -12.10
N GLY A 41 -7.28 -21.52 -12.71
CA GLY A 41 -8.44 -22.29 -13.17
C GLY A 41 -8.32 -22.78 -14.63
N LYS A 42 -9.38 -23.43 -15.12
CA LYS A 42 -9.45 -24.00 -16.48
C LYS A 42 -9.66 -22.99 -17.62
N HIS A 43 -10.10 -21.78 -17.28
CA HIS A 43 -10.47 -20.77 -18.27
C HIS A 43 -9.23 -20.01 -18.78
N PRO A 44 -9.26 -19.51 -20.03
CA PRO A 44 -8.09 -18.84 -20.63
C PRO A 44 -7.70 -17.53 -19.94
N LEU A 45 -8.65 -16.87 -19.25
CA LEU A 45 -8.41 -15.63 -18.52
C LEU A 45 -8.49 -15.89 -17.01
N GLN A 46 -7.46 -15.46 -16.28
CA GLN A 46 -7.38 -15.53 -14.82
C GLN A 46 -7.33 -14.09 -14.29
N LEU A 47 -8.37 -13.66 -13.58
CA LEU A 47 -8.46 -12.31 -13.01
C LEU A 47 -8.24 -12.35 -11.50
N TYR A 48 -7.14 -11.75 -11.04
CA TYR A 48 -6.85 -11.53 -9.62
C TYR A 48 -7.24 -10.10 -9.26
N SER A 49 -8.41 -9.94 -8.62
CA SER A 49 -9.00 -8.63 -8.39
C SER A 49 -9.65 -8.56 -7.01
N MET A 50 -10.20 -7.39 -6.69
CA MET A 50 -11.04 -7.13 -5.52
C MET A 50 -12.17 -6.20 -5.97
N GLY A 51 -13.37 -6.37 -5.40
CA GLY A 51 -14.60 -5.63 -5.75
C GLY A 51 -14.60 -4.12 -5.45
N THR A 52 -13.45 -3.46 -5.52
CA THR A 52 -13.31 -2.00 -5.52
C THR A 52 -13.83 -1.39 -6.83
N PRO A 53 -14.08 -0.07 -6.90
CA PRO A 53 -14.47 0.58 -8.16
C PRO A 53 -13.50 0.37 -9.33
N ASN A 54 -12.22 0.09 -9.06
CA ASN A 54 -11.27 -0.25 -10.13
C ASN A 54 -11.42 -1.69 -10.62
N GLY A 55 -11.79 -2.63 -9.75
CA GLY A 55 -12.01 -4.02 -10.13
C GLY A 55 -13.37 -4.29 -10.78
N GLN A 56 -14.29 -3.33 -10.73
CA GLN A 56 -15.59 -3.39 -11.42
C GLN A 56 -15.49 -3.04 -12.92
N LYS A 57 -14.41 -2.38 -13.33
CA LYS A 57 -14.14 -2.00 -14.73
C LYS A 57 -13.64 -3.21 -15.50
#